data_AF-A0A286GDG0-F1
#
_entry.id   AF-A0A286GDG0-F1
#
_cell.length_a   1.000
_cell.length_b   1.000
_cell.length_c   1.000
_cell.angle_alpha   90.00
_cell.angle_beta   90.00
_cell.angle_gamma   90.00
#
_symmetry.space_group_name_H-M   'P 1'
#
loop_
_entity.id
_entity.type
_entity.pdbx_description
1 polymer ?
#
loop_
_entity_poly.entity_id
_entity_poly.type
_entity_poly.pdbx_seq_one_letter_code
_entity_poly.pdbx_strand_id
1 'polypeptide(L)'
;MIPAPETSSTGACPAPPVALTRTPRGWSVQSPAGSEAAGDLVEGLSLADIVAEEFGVLTEPDRTARRSARGTATAPAEPIDPAAARVAELERTVAQLEHALAARVSTERAIGVLAERHGTDARAAFEALRRDARSQGRPVAELAREVLDGLGAATAPPATPPAPPAPGGRSLAAPGVRPPSVVVAVAPSARRPANVPPVVTAADGVS
;
A
#
# COMPACT_ATOMS: atom_id res chain seq x y z
N MET A 1 56.81 47.26 -7.08
CA MET A 1 55.88 47.42 -5.94
C MET A 1 54.48 47.20 -6.49
N ILE A 2 54.03 45.94 -6.45
CA ILE A 2 52.78 45.46 -7.07
C ILE A 2 51.72 45.45 -5.95
N PRO A 3 50.54 46.10 -6.12
CA PRO A 3 49.49 46.01 -5.13
C PRO A 3 48.92 44.59 -5.08
N ALA A 4 48.81 44.05 -3.86
CA ALA A 4 48.23 42.74 -3.60
C ALA A 4 46.72 42.73 -3.93
N PRO A 5 46.16 41.56 -4.32
CA PRO A 5 44.74 41.46 -4.65
C PRO A 5 43.88 41.66 -3.41
N GLU A 6 42.88 42.52 -3.54
CA GLU A 6 41.79 42.66 -2.57
C GLU A 6 41.04 41.33 -2.48
N THR A 7 41.30 40.57 -1.41
CA THR A 7 40.46 39.43 -1.06
C THR A 7 39.13 39.98 -0.60
N SER A 8 38.11 39.72 -1.41
CA SER A 8 36.71 39.97 -1.12
C SER A 8 36.37 39.44 0.28
N SER A 9 36.03 40.36 1.18
CA SER A 9 35.40 40.04 2.46
C SER A 9 33.98 39.57 2.15
N THR A 10 33.84 38.28 1.82
CA THR A 10 32.55 37.59 1.84
C THR A 10 32.10 37.57 3.30
N GLY A 11 30.92 38.13 3.56
CA GLY A 11 30.37 38.41 4.87
C GLY A 11 30.72 37.35 5.91
N ALA A 12 31.58 37.74 6.85
CA ALA A 12 31.87 36.96 8.02
C ALA A 12 30.59 36.90 8.87
N CYS A 13 29.81 35.82 8.72
CA CYS A 13 28.96 35.37 9.82
C CYS A 13 29.86 35.23 11.06
N PRO A 14 29.41 35.64 12.25
CA PRO A 14 30.18 35.40 13.46
C PRO A 14 30.52 33.91 13.49
N ALA A 15 31.82 33.60 13.51
CA ALA A 15 32.27 32.22 13.47
C ALA A 15 31.59 31.48 14.65
N PRO A 16 30.89 30.36 14.41
CA PRO A 16 30.40 29.56 15.52
C PRO A 16 31.61 29.19 16.40
N PRO A 17 31.45 29.17 17.74
CA PRO A 17 32.57 28.95 18.65
C PRO A 17 33.28 27.62 18.39
N VAL A 18 32.58 26.64 17.78
CA VAL A 18 33.15 25.40 17.25
C VAL A 18 32.35 24.94 16.03
N ALA A 19 33.01 24.45 14.97
CA ALA A 19 32.37 23.84 13.80
C ALA A 19 33.05 22.55 13.34
N LEU A 20 32.28 21.51 13.01
CA LEU A 20 32.81 20.28 12.41
C LEU A 20 32.80 20.38 10.88
N THR A 21 33.98 20.27 10.26
CA THR A 21 34.15 20.34 8.80
C THR A 21 34.66 19.01 8.25
N ARG A 22 34.07 18.54 7.16
CA ARG A 22 34.54 17.36 6.45
C ARG A 22 35.71 17.73 5.54
N THR A 23 36.85 17.11 5.76
CA THR A 23 38.06 17.27 4.94
C THR A 23 38.33 15.99 4.13
N PRO A 24 39.21 16.03 3.11
CA PRO A 24 39.62 14.83 2.38
C PRO A 24 40.32 13.78 3.26
N ARG A 25 40.84 14.17 4.42
CA ARG A 25 41.54 13.28 5.36
C ARG A 25 40.67 12.80 6.53
N GLY A 26 39.39 13.16 6.56
CA GLY A 26 38.48 12.86 7.65
C GLY A 26 37.80 14.10 8.21
N TRP A 27 37.25 13.99 9.41
CA TRP A 27 36.56 15.11 10.06
C TRP A 27 37.56 15.98 10.81
N SER A 28 37.35 17.30 10.77
CA SER A 28 38.16 18.26 11.53
C SER A 28 37.26 19.18 12.34
N VAL A 29 37.64 19.44 13.59
CA VAL A 29 37.03 20.46 14.44
C VAL A 29 37.70 21.80 14.17
N GLN A 30 36.92 22.82 13.84
CA GLN A 30 37.34 24.21 13.70
C GLN A 30 36.93 24.95 14.97
N SER A 31 37.91 25.47 15.71
CA SER A 31 37.69 26.37 16.84
C SER A 31 38.43 27.68 16.60
N PRO A 32 38.12 28.76 17.34
CA PRO A 32 38.91 29.98 17.31
C PRO A 32 40.40 29.77 17.59
N ALA A 33 40.78 28.67 18.26
CA ALA A 33 42.16 28.32 18.58
C ALA A 33 42.88 27.58 17.43
N GLY A 34 42.17 27.06 16.43
CA GLY A 34 42.75 26.35 15.29
C GLY A 34 41.89 25.18 14.79
N SER A 35 42.46 24.44 13.83
CA SER A 35 41.87 23.24 13.24
C SER A 35 42.53 21.99 13.80
N GLU A 36 41.73 21.08 14.34
CA GLU A 36 42.19 19.79 14.85
C GLU A 36 41.49 18.63 14.12
N ALA A 37 42.18 17.51 13.91
CA ALA A 37 41.54 16.32 13.38
C ALA A 37 40.60 15.74 14.45
N ALA A 38 39.32 15.59 14.13
CA ALA A 38 38.41 14.82 14.97
C ALA A 38 38.80 13.35 14.83
N GLY A 39 38.89 12.61 15.95
CA GLY A 39 39.17 11.18 15.98
C GLY A 39 38.05 10.38 15.29
N ASP A 40 37.24 9.65 16.06
CA ASP A 40 36.03 9.06 15.52
C ASP A 40 34.92 10.12 15.39
N LEU A 41 34.11 10.05 14.33
CA LEU A 41 32.99 10.97 14.07
C LEU A 41 32.01 10.99 15.25
N VAL A 42 31.81 9.84 15.89
CA VAL A 42 30.94 9.69 17.06
C VAL A 42 31.48 10.48 18.27
N GLU A 43 32.79 10.45 18.47
CA GLU A 43 33.45 11.20 19.54
C GLU A 43 33.39 12.71 19.29
N GLY A 44 33.57 13.13 18.02
CA GLY A 44 33.41 14.52 17.62
C GLY A 44 31.98 15.05 17.78
N LEU A 45 30.96 14.22 17.50
CA LEU A 45 29.55 14.58 17.71
C LEU A 45 29.21 14.67 19.21
N SER A 46 29.69 13.72 20.03
CA SER A 46 29.47 13.75 21.47
C SER A 46 30.12 14.98 22.12
N LEU A 47 31.31 15.38 21.67
CA LEU A 47 31.96 16.60 22.15
C LEU A 47 31.18 17.85 21.72
N ALA A 48 30.65 17.87 20.50
CA ALA A 48 29.83 18.97 20.01
C ALA A 48 28.52 19.13 20.79
N ASP A 49 27.87 18.02 21.18
CA ASP A 49 26.66 18.06 22.00
C ASP A 49 26.94 18.57 23.41
N ILE A 50 28.03 18.11 24.04
CA ILE A 50 28.46 18.59 25.38
C ILE A 50 28.75 20.10 25.34
N VAL A 51 29.47 20.58 24.32
CA VAL A 51 29.75 22.01 24.13
C VAL A 51 28.45 22.78 23.83
N ALA A 52 27.54 22.25 23.02
CA ALA A 52 26.27 22.92 22.73
C ALA A 52 25.39 23.06 24.00
N GLU A 53 25.36 22.05 24.86
CA GLU A 53 24.71 22.09 26.17
C GLU A 53 25.37 23.11 27.11
N GLU A 54 26.70 23.11 27.19
CA GLU A 54 27.47 24.01 28.06
C GLU A 54 27.28 25.49 27.68
N PHE A 55 27.20 25.78 26.38
CA PHE A 55 26.98 27.14 25.89
C PHE A 55 25.50 27.50 25.71
N GLY A 56 24.57 26.60 26.04
CA GLY A 56 23.12 26.82 25.97
C GLY A 56 22.58 27.03 24.56
N VAL A 57 23.29 26.53 23.55
CA VAL A 57 23.01 26.77 22.13
C VAL A 57 22.42 25.50 21.50
N LEU A 58 21.15 25.20 21.80
CA LEU A 58 20.35 24.28 20.97
C LEU A 58 20.05 24.98 19.63
N THR A 59 21.03 24.99 18.71
CA THR A 59 20.81 25.52 17.35
C THR A 59 19.95 24.52 16.60
N GLU A 60 18.65 24.81 16.46
CA GLU A 60 17.84 24.21 15.41
C GLU A 60 18.59 24.33 14.07
N PRO A 61 18.95 23.21 13.40
CA PRO A 61 19.84 23.25 12.25
C PRO A 61 19.18 24.08 11.16
N ASP A 62 19.86 25.16 10.77
CA ASP A 62 19.33 26.11 9.79
C ASP A 62 19.21 25.45 8.40
N ARG A 63 18.54 26.14 7.47
CA ARG A 63 18.36 25.62 6.09
C ARG A 63 19.69 25.37 5.37
N THR A 64 20.76 26.05 5.79
CA THR A 64 22.10 25.96 5.19
C THR A 64 22.83 24.70 5.64
N ALA A 65 22.75 24.34 6.91
CA ALA A 65 23.25 23.09 7.49
C ALA A 65 22.54 21.88 6.86
N ARG A 66 21.22 21.94 6.72
CA ARG A 66 20.41 20.89 6.06
C ARG A 66 20.78 20.68 4.60
N ARG A 67 21.19 21.74 3.89
CA ARG A 67 21.66 21.66 2.49
C ARG A 67 23.05 21.03 2.40
N SER A 68 23.93 21.33 3.34
CA SER A 68 25.33 20.87 3.35
C SER A 68 25.48 19.40 3.75
N ALA A 69 24.61 18.89 4.64
CA ALA A 69 24.57 17.48 5.00
C ALA A 69 24.22 16.54 3.83
N ARG A 70 23.68 17.07 2.73
CA ARG A 70 23.16 16.28 1.59
C ARG A 70 24.22 15.99 0.50
N GLY A 71 25.50 15.94 0.88
CA GLY A 71 26.62 15.68 -0.03
C GLY A 71 26.60 14.28 -0.66
N THR A 72 26.68 14.26 -2.00
CA THR A 72 26.98 13.19 -2.98
C THR A 72 27.02 11.72 -2.51
N ALA A 73 26.14 10.92 -3.12
CA ALA A 73 25.84 9.51 -2.86
C ALA A 73 26.96 8.49 -3.10
N THR A 74 27.11 7.56 -2.15
CA THR A 74 27.45 6.14 -2.39
C THR A 74 26.73 5.35 -1.29
N ALA A 75 25.90 4.40 -1.71
CA ALA A 75 24.78 3.85 -0.94
C ALA A 75 25.21 2.99 0.28
N PRO A 76 24.56 3.15 1.45
CA PRO A 76 24.56 2.15 2.50
C PRO A 76 23.45 1.11 2.26
N ALA A 77 23.67 -0.13 2.72
CA ALA A 77 22.60 -1.11 2.88
C ALA A 77 21.50 -0.48 3.75
N GLU A 78 20.32 -0.26 3.17
CA GLU A 78 19.25 0.47 3.85
C GLU A 78 18.81 -0.28 5.12
N PRO A 79 18.75 0.38 6.28
CA PRO A 79 17.99 -0.15 7.40
C PRO A 79 16.53 -0.25 6.94
N ILE A 80 15.94 -1.45 7.03
CA ILE A 80 14.52 -1.67 6.72
C ILE A 80 13.74 -0.66 7.57
N ASP A 81 13.09 0.30 6.90
CA ASP A 81 12.26 1.29 7.56
C ASP A 81 11.21 0.55 8.41
N PRO A 82 11.18 0.76 9.75
CA PRO A 82 10.20 0.09 10.61
C PRO A 82 8.76 0.39 10.18
N ALA A 83 8.50 1.53 9.55
CA ALA A 83 7.20 1.82 8.95
C ALA A 83 6.93 0.90 7.75
N ALA A 84 7.90 0.68 6.86
CA ALA A 84 7.78 -0.25 5.75
C ALA A 84 7.56 -1.70 6.20
N ALA A 85 8.25 -2.13 7.27
CA ALA A 85 8.01 -3.46 7.87
C ALA A 85 6.59 -3.60 8.42
N ARG A 86 6.07 -2.54 9.07
CA ARG A 86 4.68 -2.52 9.57
C ARG A 86 3.67 -2.55 8.44
N VAL A 87 3.90 -1.81 7.36
CA VAL A 87 3.04 -1.81 6.17
C VAL A 87 3.01 -3.21 5.54
N ALA A 88 4.16 -3.84 5.33
CA ALA A 88 4.22 -5.19 4.78
C ALA A 88 3.45 -6.23 5.62
N GLU A 89 3.48 -6.10 6.95
CA GLU A 89 2.70 -6.96 7.84
C GLU A 89 1.19 -6.74 7.75
N LEU A 90 0.78 -5.46 7.65
CA LEU A 90 -0.62 -5.11 7.42
C LEU A 90 -1.10 -5.63 6.07
N GLU A 91 -0.31 -5.50 5.00
CA GLU A 91 -0.63 -6.01 3.68
C GLU A 91 -0.80 -7.54 3.68
N ARG A 92 0.08 -8.28 4.39
CA ARG A 92 -0.11 -9.73 4.58
C ARG A 92 -1.40 -10.05 5.31
N THR A 93 -1.70 -9.32 6.38
CA THR A 93 -2.93 -9.52 7.15
C THR A 93 -4.17 -9.24 6.30
N VAL A 94 -4.17 -8.16 5.53
CA VAL A 94 -5.26 -7.82 4.61
C VAL A 94 -5.45 -8.91 3.57
N ALA A 95 -4.37 -9.37 2.93
CA ALA A 95 -4.43 -10.45 1.94
C ALA A 95 -5.00 -11.75 2.53
N GLN A 96 -4.62 -12.10 3.76
CA GLN A 96 -5.18 -13.26 4.46
C GLN A 96 -6.68 -13.10 4.75
N LEU A 97 -7.11 -11.92 5.19
CA LEU A 97 -8.51 -11.62 5.45
C LEU A 97 -9.34 -11.65 4.16
N GLU A 98 -8.86 -11.04 3.08
CA GLU A 98 -9.50 -11.08 1.78
C GLU A 98 -9.66 -12.52 1.28
N HIS A 99 -8.61 -13.33 1.40
CA HIS A 99 -8.67 -14.74 1.05
C HIS A 99 -9.69 -15.52 1.88
N ALA A 100 -9.68 -15.34 3.20
CA ALA A 100 -10.62 -16.01 4.12
C ALA A 100 -12.07 -15.60 3.86
N LEU A 101 -12.32 -14.31 3.61
CA LEU A 101 -13.65 -13.78 3.29
C LEU A 101 -14.14 -14.30 1.94
N ALA A 102 -13.29 -14.33 0.91
CA ALA A 102 -13.62 -14.89 -0.40
C ALA A 102 -14.00 -16.38 -0.29
N ALA A 103 -13.22 -17.16 0.46
CA ALA A 103 -13.50 -18.57 0.73
C ALA A 103 -14.86 -18.77 1.43
N ARG A 104 -15.18 -17.93 2.42
CA ARG A 104 -16.45 -17.98 3.14
C ARG A 104 -17.63 -17.65 2.23
N VAL A 105 -17.55 -16.54 1.48
CA VAL A 105 -18.61 -16.12 0.55
C VAL A 105 -18.87 -17.18 -0.51
N SER A 106 -17.81 -17.76 -1.08
CA SER A 106 -17.93 -18.87 -2.04
C SER A 106 -18.63 -20.08 -1.43
N THR A 107 -18.27 -20.44 -0.20
CA THR A 107 -18.88 -21.58 0.51
C THR A 107 -20.37 -21.34 0.79
N GLU A 108 -20.73 -20.16 1.31
CA GLU A 108 -22.13 -19.80 1.59
C GLU A 108 -23.00 -19.79 0.32
N ARG A 109 -22.47 -19.24 -0.78
CA ARG A 109 -23.16 -19.27 -2.09
C ARG A 109 -23.35 -20.69 -2.61
N ALA A 110 -22.31 -21.52 -2.54
CA ALA A 110 -22.39 -22.92 -2.97
C ALA A 110 -23.42 -23.70 -2.14
N ILE A 111 -23.47 -23.48 -0.82
CA ILE A 111 -24.50 -24.07 0.05
C ILE A 111 -25.90 -23.66 -0.42
N GLY A 112 -26.12 -22.37 -0.70
CA GLY A 112 -27.41 -21.88 -1.20
C GLY A 112 -27.83 -22.55 -2.51
N VAL A 113 -26.90 -22.69 -3.46
CA VAL A 113 -27.14 -23.37 -4.74
C VAL A 113 -27.45 -24.85 -4.54
N LEU A 114 -26.69 -25.56 -3.71
CA LEU A 114 -26.91 -26.98 -3.45
C LEU A 114 -28.23 -27.22 -2.71
N ALA A 115 -28.57 -26.37 -1.74
CA ALA A 115 -29.83 -26.44 -1.02
C ALA A 115 -31.03 -26.31 -1.98
N GLU A 116 -30.98 -25.34 -2.89
CA GLU A 116 -32.02 -25.14 -3.90
C GLU A 116 -32.10 -26.32 -4.88
N ARG A 117 -30.97 -26.75 -5.44
CA ARG A 117 -30.91 -27.87 -6.40
C ARG A 117 -31.38 -29.21 -5.85
N HIS A 118 -31.11 -29.47 -4.57
CA HIS A 118 -31.44 -30.75 -3.94
C HIS A 118 -32.73 -30.69 -3.11
N GLY A 119 -33.39 -29.52 -3.01
CA GLY A 119 -34.58 -29.34 -2.19
C GLY A 119 -34.33 -29.59 -0.71
N THR A 120 -33.11 -29.32 -0.22
CA THR A 120 -32.72 -29.53 1.18
C THR A 120 -32.55 -28.20 1.90
N ASP A 121 -32.54 -28.23 3.23
CA ASP A 121 -32.13 -27.04 3.99
C ASP A 121 -30.61 -26.77 3.85
N ALA A 122 -30.19 -25.56 4.24
CA ALA A 122 -28.80 -25.13 4.16
C ALA A 122 -27.85 -25.97 5.01
N ARG A 123 -28.32 -26.54 6.13
CA ARG A 123 -27.48 -27.34 7.03
C ARG A 123 -27.19 -28.71 6.42
N ALA A 124 -28.20 -29.37 5.87
CA ALA A 124 -28.06 -30.62 5.14
C ALA A 124 -27.15 -30.46 3.91
N ALA A 125 -27.31 -29.38 3.16
CA ALA A 125 -26.45 -29.06 2.02
C ALA A 125 -24.98 -28.85 2.44
N PHE A 126 -24.73 -28.13 3.54
CA PHE A 126 -23.38 -27.96 4.08
C PHE A 126 -22.75 -29.28 4.53
N GLU A 127 -23.49 -30.14 5.23
CA GLU A 127 -22.98 -31.45 5.66
C GLU A 127 -22.70 -32.38 4.48
N ALA A 128 -23.49 -32.32 3.40
CA ALA A 128 -23.21 -33.02 2.16
C ALA A 128 -21.90 -32.52 1.54
N LEU A 129 -21.77 -31.21 1.31
CA LEU A 129 -20.56 -30.59 0.76
C LEU A 129 -19.31 -30.93 1.60
N ARG A 130 -19.45 -30.93 2.94
CA ARG A 130 -18.34 -31.25 3.85
C ARG A 130 -17.96 -32.73 3.81
N ARG A 131 -18.92 -33.65 3.63
CA ARG A 131 -18.62 -35.07 3.43
C ARG A 131 -17.86 -35.29 2.12
N ASP A 132 -18.27 -34.65 1.05
CA ASP A 132 -17.63 -34.78 -0.28
C ASP A 132 -16.22 -34.20 -0.27
N ALA A 133 -16.02 -33.03 0.34
CA ALA A 133 -14.69 -32.43 0.47
C ALA A 133 -13.74 -33.35 1.27
N ARG A 134 -14.23 -33.95 2.36
CA ARG A 134 -13.44 -34.88 3.18
C ARG A 134 -13.11 -36.18 2.45
N SER A 135 -14.06 -36.77 1.72
CA SER A 135 -13.81 -38.01 0.98
C SER A 135 -12.78 -37.82 -0.14
N GLN A 136 -12.68 -36.61 -0.68
CA GLN A 136 -11.68 -36.23 -1.67
C GLN A 136 -10.35 -35.71 -1.06
N GLY A 137 -10.28 -35.52 0.25
CA GLY A 137 -9.10 -34.96 0.93
C GLY A 137 -8.81 -33.50 0.58
N ARG A 138 -9.84 -32.71 0.24
CA ARG A 138 -9.70 -31.34 -0.25
C ARG A 138 -10.42 -30.31 0.63
N PRO A 139 -10.00 -29.03 0.59
CA PRO A 139 -10.70 -27.97 1.30
C PRO A 139 -12.13 -27.76 0.79
N VAL A 140 -13.08 -27.54 1.71
CA VAL A 140 -14.50 -27.24 1.37
C VAL A 140 -14.61 -26.03 0.43
N ALA A 141 -13.77 -25.02 0.63
CA ALA A 141 -13.78 -23.81 -0.19
C ALA A 141 -13.36 -24.05 -1.66
N GLU A 142 -12.54 -25.07 -1.93
CA GLU A 142 -12.20 -25.46 -3.31
C GLU A 142 -13.39 -26.11 -3.99
N LEU A 143 -14.01 -27.10 -3.34
CA LEU A 143 -15.17 -27.79 -3.88
C LEU A 143 -16.36 -26.82 -4.07
N ALA A 144 -16.52 -25.86 -3.16
CA ALA A 144 -17.51 -24.80 -3.30
C ALA A 144 -17.29 -23.96 -4.57
N ARG A 145 -16.04 -23.64 -4.93
CA ARG A 145 -15.74 -22.93 -6.18
C ARG A 145 -16.10 -23.76 -7.40
N GLU A 146 -15.76 -25.05 -7.40
CA GLU A 146 -16.10 -25.95 -8.51
C GLU A 146 -17.62 -26.06 -8.74
N VAL A 147 -18.40 -26.12 -7.65
CA VAL A 147 -19.87 -26.10 -7.72
C VAL A 147 -20.37 -24.82 -8.39
N LEU A 148 -19.78 -23.66 -8.05
CA LEU A 148 -20.15 -22.37 -8.64
C LEU A 148 -19.69 -22.24 -10.08
N ASP A 149 -18.49 -22.70 -10.43
CA ASP A 149 -17.96 -22.68 -11.79
C ASP A 149 -18.82 -23.55 -12.73
N GLY A 150 -19.32 -24.69 -12.24
CA GLY A 150 -20.26 -25.55 -12.96
C GLY A 150 -21.59 -24.88 -13.32
N LEU A 151 -22.02 -23.84 -12.58
CA LEU A 151 -23.21 -23.04 -12.94
C LEU A 151 -22.95 -22.17 -14.17
N GLY A 152 -21.75 -21.58 -14.26
CA GLY A 152 -21.35 -20.72 -15.37
C GLY A 152 -21.22 -21.50 -16.69
N ALA A 153 -20.76 -22.76 -16.61
CA ALA A 153 -20.67 -23.63 -17.78
C ALA A 153 -22.05 -24.08 -18.29
N ALA A 154 -23.02 -24.33 -17.41
CA ALA A 154 -24.35 -24.79 -17.79
C ALA A 154 -25.20 -23.70 -18.47
N THR A 155 -24.86 -22.42 -18.30
CA THR A 155 -25.54 -21.28 -18.95
C THR A 155 -24.88 -20.85 -20.27
N ALA A 156 -23.72 -21.40 -20.62
CA ALA A 156 -23.12 -21.18 -21.93
C ALA A 156 -23.91 -21.98 -22.99
N PRO A 157 -24.42 -21.34 -24.06
CA PRO A 157 -25.08 -22.07 -25.14
C PRO A 157 -24.10 -23.09 -25.74
N PRO A 158 -24.54 -24.31 -26.12
CA PRO A 158 -23.65 -25.26 -26.77
C PRO A 158 -23.10 -24.62 -28.03
N ALA A 159 -21.77 -24.50 -28.11
CA ALA A 159 -21.10 -24.04 -29.31
C ALA A 159 -21.43 -25.01 -30.44
N THR A 160 -22.36 -24.63 -31.30
CA THR A 160 -22.62 -25.31 -32.57
C THR A 160 -21.30 -25.39 -33.34
N PRO A 161 -20.83 -26.58 -33.76
CA PRO A 161 -19.61 -26.67 -34.56
C PRO A 161 -19.79 -25.87 -35.85
N PRO A 162 -18.77 -25.11 -36.31
CA PRO A 162 -18.89 -24.33 -37.53
C PRO A 162 -19.07 -25.29 -38.72
N ALA A 163 -20.19 -25.14 -39.42
CA ALA A 163 -20.43 -25.82 -40.69
C ALA A 163 -19.31 -25.46 -41.70
N PRO A 164 -18.92 -26.40 -42.58
CA PRO A 164 -17.86 -26.14 -43.57
C PRO A 164 -18.26 -24.99 -44.53
N PRO A 165 -17.29 -24.20 -45.03
CA PRO A 165 -17.58 -23.06 -45.88
C PRO A 165 -18.12 -23.52 -47.24
N ALA A 166 -19.35 -23.13 -47.57
CA ALA A 166 -19.88 -23.24 -48.92
C ALA A 166 -19.18 -22.23 -49.86
N PRO A 167 -18.92 -22.58 -51.13
CA PRO A 167 -18.19 -21.71 -52.04
C PRO A 167 -19.05 -20.54 -52.54
N GLY A 168 -18.55 -19.33 -52.26
CA GLY A 168 -18.57 -18.13 -53.09
C GLY A 168 -19.77 -17.86 -54.01
N GLY A 169 -20.84 -17.29 -53.45
CA GLY A 169 -21.83 -16.52 -54.19
C GLY A 169 -21.62 -15.02 -53.93
N ARG A 170 -21.15 -14.30 -54.94
CA ARG A 170 -20.93 -12.84 -54.91
C ARG A 170 -22.27 -12.14 -54.68
N SER A 171 -22.42 -11.40 -53.58
CA SER A 171 -23.50 -10.42 -53.44
C SER A 171 -22.91 -9.08 -53.01
N LEU A 172 -23.20 -8.08 -53.84
CA LEU A 172 -22.67 -6.73 -53.80
C LEU A 172 -23.17 -5.98 -52.56
N ALA A 173 -22.29 -5.16 -51.99
CA ALA A 173 -22.57 -4.28 -50.86
C ALA A 173 -23.63 -3.22 -51.22
N ALA A 174 -24.66 -3.09 -50.38
CA ALA A 174 -25.50 -1.90 -50.29
C ALA A 174 -25.05 -1.06 -49.07
N PRO A 175 -24.97 0.28 -49.16
CA PRO A 175 -24.43 1.11 -48.11
C PRO A 175 -25.49 1.47 -47.06
N GLY A 176 -25.07 1.46 -45.80
CA GLY A 176 -25.55 2.40 -44.79
C GLY A 176 -26.84 2.05 -44.05
N VAL A 177 -26.74 1.23 -42.99
CA VAL A 177 -27.53 1.43 -41.78
C VAL A 177 -26.62 1.21 -40.58
N ARG A 178 -26.31 2.28 -39.84
CA ARG A 178 -25.64 2.20 -38.53
C ARG A 178 -26.63 1.59 -37.53
N PRO A 179 -26.26 0.61 -36.69
CA PRO A 179 -27.09 0.27 -35.53
C PRO A 179 -27.05 1.44 -34.52
N PRO A 180 -28.15 1.75 -33.80
CA PRO A 180 -28.11 2.78 -32.77
C PRO A 180 -27.23 2.32 -31.61
N SER A 181 -26.35 3.20 -31.17
CA SER A 181 -25.62 3.07 -29.90
C SER A 181 -26.63 3.01 -28.75
N VAL A 182 -26.71 1.89 -28.04
CA VAL A 182 -27.45 1.79 -26.78
C VAL A 182 -26.63 2.50 -25.71
N VAL A 183 -27.06 3.71 -25.35
CA VAL A 183 -26.56 4.40 -24.16
C VAL A 183 -27.39 3.91 -22.98
N VAL A 184 -26.81 3.05 -22.15
CA VAL A 184 -27.44 2.65 -20.88
C VAL A 184 -27.23 3.81 -19.89
N ALA A 185 -28.31 4.53 -19.59
CA ALA A 185 -28.33 5.52 -18.53
C ALA A 185 -28.23 4.81 -17.16
N VAL A 186 -27.14 5.01 -16.45
CA VAL A 186 -27.01 4.65 -15.03
C VAL A 186 -27.71 5.74 -14.22
N ALA A 187 -28.86 5.41 -13.62
CA ALA A 187 -29.50 6.26 -12.63
C ALA A 187 -28.72 6.17 -11.30
N PRO A 188 -28.46 7.29 -10.60
CA PRO A 188 -27.85 7.25 -9.28
C PRO A 188 -28.84 6.64 -8.28
N SER A 189 -28.44 5.52 -7.66
CA SER A 189 -29.19 4.90 -6.57
C SER A 189 -29.29 5.86 -5.39
N ALA A 190 -30.52 6.13 -4.94
CA ALA A 190 -30.78 6.98 -3.79
C ALA A 190 -30.09 6.43 -2.53
N ARG A 191 -29.45 7.32 -1.77
CA ARG A 191 -28.86 6.99 -0.46
C ARG A 191 -29.95 6.48 0.47
N ARG A 192 -29.77 5.26 0.97
CA ARG A 192 -30.55 4.71 2.09
C ARG A 192 -30.34 5.62 3.31
N PRO A 193 -31.41 6.06 4.02
CA PRO A 193 -31.23 6.82 5.25
C PRO A 193 -30.54 5.97 6.31
N ALA A 194 -29.65 6.61 7.07
CA ALA A 194 -28.92 6.01 8.17
C ALA A 194 -29.90 5.48 9.23
N ASN A 195 -29.69 4.23 9.64
CA ASN A 195 -30.39 3.63 10.78
C ASN A 195 -29.91 4.34 12.06
N VAL A 196 -30.78 5.15 12.67
CA VAL A 196 -30.52 5.77 13.97
C VAL A 196 -30.84 4.74 15.04
N PRO A 197 -29.88 4.32 15.89
CA PRO A 197 -30.19 3.44 17.01
C PRO A 197 -31.07 4.18 18.03
N PRO A 198 -32.02 3.50 18.69
CA PRO A 198 -32.84 4.14 19.72
C PRO A 198 -31.97 4.56 20.92
N VAL A 199 -32.10 5.83 21.31
CA VAL A 199 -31.60 6.36 22.58
C VAL A 199 -32.35 5.67 23.71
N VAL A 200 -31.63 4.86 24.48
CA VAL A 200 -32.11 4.35 25.77
C VAL A 200 -31.90 5.49 26.78
N THR A 201 -32.99 6.16 27.15
CA THR A 201 -32.99 7.09 28.28
C THR A 201 -32.93 6.28 29.57
N ALA A 202 -31.82 6.39 30.29
CA ALA A 202 -31.70 5.90 31.66
C ALA A 202 -32.70 6.66 32.55
N ALA A 203 -33.60 5.92 33.18
CA ALA A 203 -34.39 6.43 34.28
C ALA A 203 -33.49 6.44 35.53
N ASP A 204 -33.14 7.64 35.98
CA ASP A 204 -32.61 7.87 37.33
C ASP A 204 -33.67 7.44 38.35
N GLY A 205 -33.44 6.31 38.99
CA GLY A 205 -34.07 5.95 40.25
C GLY A 205 -33.19 6.45 41.39
N VAL A 206 -33.51 7.63 41.91
CA VAL A 206 -33.01 8.10 43.21
C VAL A 206 -33.98 7.63 44.29
N SER A 207 -33.37 7.21 45.40
CA SER A 207 -33.90 6.65 46.65
C SER A 207 -35.19 7.24 47.21
#